data_AF-A0A4R0DCH8-F1
#
_entry.id   AF-A0A4R0DCH8-F1
#
_cell.length_a   1.000
_cell.length_b   1.000
_cell.length_c   1.000
_cell.angle_alpha   90.00
_cell.angle_beta   90.00
_cell.angle_gamma   90.00
#
_symmetry.space_group_name_H-M   'P 1'
#
loop_
_entity.id
_entity.type
_entity.pdbx_description
1 polymer ?
#
loop_
_entity_poly.entity_id
_entity_poly.type
_entity_poly.pdbx_seq_one_letter_code
_entity_poly.pdbx_strand_id
1 'polypeptide(L)' 'IFDKLSQLNQREIVENKRLSSVLAHIQQQHEELEQQNKRNRSQRMPSRRAQKTAVQQRNLNPVLDLEMSV' A
#
# COMPACT_ATOMS: atom_id res chain seq x y z
N ILE A 1 20.63 -4.42 -39.94
CA ILE A 1 19.30 -4.16 -39.33
C ILE A 1 19.54 -3.29 -38.10
N PHE A 2 18.94 -2.11 -38.02
CA PHE A 2 19.15 -1.18 -36.91
C PHE A 2 18.21 -1.54 -35.77
N ASP A 3 18.74 -2.13 -34.69
CA ASP A 3 17.96 -2.52 -33.52
C ASP A 3 18.16 -1.52 -32.39
N LYS A 4 17.18 -0.60 -32.24
CA LYS A 4 17.15 0.43 -31.19
C LYS A 4 17.05 -0.15 -29.77
N LEU A 5 16.63 -1.41 -29.64
CA LEU A 5 16.45 -2.05 -28.34
C LEU A 5 17.72 -2.76 -27.86
N SER A 6 18.70 -2.98 -28.74
CA SER A 6 19.97 -3.64 -28.41
C SER A 6 20.82 -2.92 -27.35
N GLN A 7 20.63 -1.60 -27.21
CA GLN A 7 21.33 -0.74 -26.26
C GLN A 7 20.59 -0.60 -24.92
N LEU A 8 19.35 -1.08 -24.84
CA LEU A 8 18.51 -0.91 -23.66
C LEU A 8 18.71 -2.08 -22.69
N ASN A 9 18.85 -1.76 -21.41
CA ASN A 9 18.90 -2.76 -20.37
C ASN A 9 17.51 -3.39 -20.18
N GLN A 10 17.36 -4.60 -20.70
CA GLN A 10 16.06 -5.29 -20.72
C GLN A 10 15.51 -5.58 -19.31
N ARG A 11 16.39 -5.65 -18.29
CA ARG A 11 15.99 -5.79 -16.88
C ARG A 11 15.24 -4.55 -16.38
N GLU A 12 15.75 -3.36 -16.67
CA GLU A 12 15.11 -2.09 -16.29
C GLU A 12 13.73 -1.92 -16.92
N ILE A 13 13.55 -2.41 -18.16
CA ILE A 13 12.23 -2.39 -18.82
C ILE A 13 11.23 -3.29 -18.09
N VAL A 14 11.65 -4.48 -17.68
CA VAL A 14 10.79 -5.42 -16.95
C VAL A 14 10.46 -4.90 -15.56
N GLU A 15 11.44 -4.32 -14.87
CA GLU A 15 11.23 -3.70 -13.55
C GLU A 15 10.28 -2.51 -13.65
N ASN A 16 10.43 -1.63 -14.64
CA ASN A 16 9.48 -0.54 -14.86
C ASN A 16 8.06 -1.04 -15.13
N LYS A 17 7.90 -2.11 -15.94
CA LYS A 17 6.58 -2.73 -16.16
C LYS A 17 5.99 -3.30 -14.87
N ARG A 18 6.82 -3.96 -14.05
CA ARG A 18 6.41 -4.47 -12.73
C ARG A 18 5.99 -3.32 -11.80
N LEU A 19 6.78 -2.25 -11.75
CA LEU A 19 6.46 -1.03 -10.99
C LEU A 19 5.14 -0.43 -11.45
N SER A 20 4.90 -0.30 -12.75
CA SER A 20 3.63 0.18 -13.28
C SER A 20 2.45 -0.69 -12.85
N SER A 21 2.61 -2.03 -12.85
CA SER A 21 1.57 -2.94 -12.35
C SER A 21 1.32 -2.79 -10.86
N VAL A 22 2.38 -2.59 -10.06
CA VAL A 22 2.27 -2.36 -8.61
C VAL A 22 1.56 -1.04 -8.33
N LEU A 23 1.92 0.03 -9.03
CA LEU A 23 1.28 1.33 -8.90
C LEU A 23 -0.20 1.28 -9.28
N ALA A 24 -0.55 0.59 -10.38
CA ALA A 24 -1.94 0.39 -10.79
C ALA A 24 -2.73 -0.37 -9.72
N HIS A 25 -2.14 -1.43 -9.15
CA HIS A 25 -2.78 -2.19 -8.08
C HIS A 25 -3.01 -1.33 -6.82
N ILE A 26 -2.02 -0.55 -6.41
CA ILE A 26 -2.13 0.39 -5.29
C ILE A 26 -3.25 1.41 -5.54
N GLN A 27 -3.30 1.97 -6.76
CA GLN A 27 -4.34 2.92 -7.13
C GLN A 27 -5.74 2.29 -7.05
N GLN A 28 -5.91 1.08 -7.57
CA GLN A 28 -7.18 0.34 -7.47
C GLN A 28 -7.60 0.13 -6.00
N GLN A 29 -6.67 -0.31 -5.14
CA GLN A 29 -6.94 -0.46 -3.71
C GLN A 29 -7.35 0.87 -3.06
N HIS A 30 -6.72 1.97 -3.44
CA HIS A 30 -7.09 3.29 -2.95
C HIS A 30 -8.52 3.66 -3.34
N GLU A 31 -8.90 3.44 -4.60
CA GLU A 31 -10.25 3.71 -5.10
C GLU A 31 -11.31 2.85 -4.38
N GLU A 32 -11.04 1.56 -4.15
CA GLU A 32 -11.91 0.67 -3.40
C GLU A 32 -12.12 1.15 -1.94
N LEU A 33 -11.07 1.62 -1.28
CA LEU A 33 -11.14 2.14 0.09
C LEU A 33 -11.85 3.51 0.17
N GLU A 34 -11.72 4.35 -0.86
CA GLU A 34 -12.49 5.61 -0.96
C GLU A 34 -13.99 5.32 -1.10
N GLN A 35 -14.38 4.40 -1.99
CA GLN A 35 -15.79 4.02 -2.17
C GLN A 35 -16.42 3.49 -0.88
N GLN A 36 -15.63 2.79 -0.06
CA GLN A 36 -16.07 2.27 1.24
C GLN A 36 -16.05 3.33 2.36
N ASN A 37 -15.69 4.59 2.07
CA ASN A 37 -15.46 5.67 3.05
C ASN A 37 -14.44 5.33 4.15
N LYS A 38 -13.54 4.37 3.91
CA LYS A 38 -12.54 3.91 4.89
C LYS A 38 -11.24 4.72 4.86
N ARG A 39 -11.07 5.63 3.90
CA ARG A 39 -9.92 6.56 3.83
C ARG A 39 -10.09 7.81 4.68
N ASN A 40 -11.33 8.17 5.01
CA ASN A 40 -11.59 9.34 5.82
C ASN A 40 -11.28 9.09 7.29
N ARG A 41 -10.63 10.08 7.92
CA ARG A 41 -10.42 10.07 9.37
C ARG A 41 -11.76 10.26 10.07
N SER A 42 -12.04 9.43 11.08
CA SER A 42 -13.19 9.65 11.96
C SER A 42 -13.08 11.03 12.60
N GLN A 43 -14.15 11.83 12.49
CA GLN A 43 -14.26 13.13 13.18
C GLN A 43 -14.61 12.97 14.67
N ARG A 44 -15.06 11.78 15.08
CA ARG A 44 -15.40 11.47 16.47
C ARG A 44 -14.25 10.78 17.17
N MET A 45 -14.07 11.12 18.45
CA MET A 45 -13.13 10.43 19.33
C MET A 45 -13.63 8.99 19.60
N PRO A 46 -12.85 7.96 19.23
CA PRO A 46 -13.22 6.58 19.52
C PRO A 46 -13.06 6.30 21.01
N SER A 47 -13.97 5.48 21.56
CA SER A 47 -13.88 5.04 22.95
C SER A 47 -12.62 4.20 23.19
N ARG A 48 -12.17 4.12 24.46
CA ARG A 48 -10.97 3.35 24.82
C ARG A 48 -11.06 1.87 24.41
N ARG A 49 -12.24 1.27 24.50
CA ARG A 49 -12.49 -0.12 24.07
C ARG A 49 -12.39 -0.26 22.56
N ALA A 50 -13.02 0.64 21.81
CA ALA A 50 -12.96 0.66 20.35
C ALA A 50 -11.52 0.87 19.85
N GLN A 51 -10.74 1.72 20.51
CA GLN A 51 -9.32 1.90 20.19
C GLN A 51 -8.52 0.61 20.38
N LYS A 52 -8.66 -0.08 21.52
CA LYS A 52 -7.95 -1.35 21.77
C LYS A 52 -8.31 -2.42 20.74
N THR A 53 -9.60 -2.57 20.43
CA THR A 53 -10.05 -3.51 19.39
C THR A 53 -9.50 -3.15 18.02
N ALA A 54 -9.50 -1.87 17.64
CA ALA A 54 -8.94 -1.42 16.36
C ALA A 54 -7.42 -1.66 16.28
N VAL A 55 -6.67 -1.46 17.37
CA VAL A 55 -5.23 -1.80 17.41
C VAL A 55 -5.02 -3.29 17.20
N GLN A 56 -5.81 -4.13 17.87
CA GLN A 56 -5.67 -5.59 17.81
C GLN A 56 -6.10 -6.20 16.46
N GLN A 57 -7.02 -5.55 15.75
CA GLN A 57 -7.54 -6.00 14.45
C GLN A 57 -6.80 -5.39 13.24
N ARG A 58 -5.83 -4.50 13.47
CA ARG A 58 -5.04 -3.95 12.37
C ARG A 58 -4.07 -5.02 11.88
N ASN A 59 -4.04 -5.23 10.57
CA ASN A 59 -2.90 -5.84 9.90
C ASN A 59 -1.77 -4.80 9.90
N LEU A 60 -1.07 -4.69 11.03
CA LEU A 60 0.06 -3.79 11.18
C LEU A 60 1.19 -4.25 10.26
N ASN A 61 1.93 -3.28 9.72
CA ASN A 61 3.20 -3.60 9.06
C ASN A 61 4.11 -4.18 10.16
N PRO A 62 4.66 -5.40 10.00
CA PRO A 62 5.37 -6.11 11.08
C PRO A 62 6.52 -5.31 11.70
N VAL A 63 7.08 -4.34 10.98
CA VAL A 63 8.09 -3.40 11.50
C VAL A 63 7.56 -2.55 12.66
N LEU A 64 6.28 -2.18 12.64
CA LEU A 64 5.67 -1.31 13.66
C LEU A 64 5.23 -2.07 14.91
N ASP A 65 5.03 -3.39 14.82
CA ASP A 65 4.69 -4.23 15.98
C ASP A 65 5.88 -4.41 16.94
N LEU A 66 7.11 -4.37 16.41
CA LEU A 66 8.34 -4.49 17.19
C LEU A 66 8.55 -3.28 18.13
N GLU A 67 8.16 -2.09 17.70
CA GLU A 67 8.30 -0.86 18.49
C GLU A 67 7.29 -0.78 19.65
N MET A 68 6.16 -1.48 19.55
CA MET A 68 5.10 -1.47 20.56
C MET A 68 5.23 -2.56 21.63
N SER A 69 6.20 -3.46 21.49
CA SER A 69 6.43 -4.59 22.40
C SER A 69 7.55 -4.35 23.42
N VAL A 70 8.09 -3.13 23.47
CA VAL A 70 9.10 -2.66 24.44
C VAL A 70 8.44 -1.87 25.57
#